data_AF-A0A927NDR9-F1
#
_entry.id   AF-A0A927NDR9-F1
#
_cell.length_a   1.000
_cell.length_b   1.000
_cell.length_c   1.000
_cell.angle_alpha   90.00
_cell.angle_beta   90.00
_cell.angle_gamma   90.00
#
_symmetry.space_group_name_H-M   'P 1'
#
loop_
_entity.id
_entity.type
_entity.pdbx_description
1 polymer ?
#
loop_
_entity_poly.entity_id
_entity_poly.type
_entity_poly.pdbx_seq_one_letter_code
_entity_poly.pdbx_strand_id
1 'polypeptide(L)'
;MNEVLVELFQRFRHLRNVQTIVEEIIVLDDLSRDYNEDDAIIAIDHCVDKYGREISLIGSLYKSKVVVEDDPKLYERKDDEEIHGDVEFIRDCLIIIGAVRSGLRPSLDYVVREMRGEI
;
A
#
# COMPACT_ATOMS: atom_id res chain seq x y z
N MET A 1 34.05 12.21 9.40
CA MET A 1 32.78 12.54 8.72
C MET A 1 31.82 13.01 9.81
N ASN A 2 31.21 14.19 9.68
CA ASN A 2 30.40 14.79 10.76
C ASN A 2 29.14 13.93 11.00
N GLU A 3 28.97 13.40 12.22
CA GLU A 3 27.89 12.46 12.58
C GLU A 3 26.50 13.03 12.28
N VAL A 4 26.31 14.34 12.49
CA VAL A 4 25.05 15.03 12.20
C VAL A 4 24.70 14.97 10.71
N LEU A 5 25.69 15.12 9.82
CA LEU A 5 25.45 15.05 8.37
C LEU A 5 25.09 13.63 7.93
N VAL A 6 25.67 12.61 8.56
CA VAL A 6 25.36 11.20 8.27
C VAL A 6 23.94 10.87 8.70
N GLU A 7 23.54 11.32 9.90
CA GLU A 7 22.18 11.14 10.40
C GLU A 7 21.15 11.82 9.47
N LEU A 8 21.39 13.08 9.09
CA LEU A 8 20.49 13.80 8.17
C LEU A 8 20.41 13.14 6.79
N PHE A 9 21.53 12.66 6.26
CA PHE A 9 21.55 11.94 4.98
C PHE A 9 20.76 10.63 5.04
N GLN A 10 20.85 9.88 6.14
CA GLN A 10 20.03 8.70 6.36
C GLN A 10 18.54 9.05 6.41
N ARG A 11 18.16 10.12 7.13
CA ARG A 11 16.76 10.61 7.15
C ARG A 11 16.25 10.99 5.77
N PHE A 12 17.04 11.72 4.96
CA PHE A 12 16.67 12.04 3.57
C PHE A 12 16.52 10.80 2.70
N ARG A 13 17.37 9.78 2.89
CA ARG A 13 17.24 8.51 2.19
C ARG A 13 15.92 7.80 2.53
N HIS A 14 15.48 7.85 3.78
CA HIS A 14 14.17 7.32 4.19
C HIS A 14 13.02 8.10 3.56
N LEU A 15 13.12 9.44 3.50
CA LEU A 15 12.11 10.28 2.85
C LEU A 15 11.95 10.00 1.35
N ARG A 16 13.03 9.63 0.64
CA ARG A 16 12.93 9.23 -0.77
C ARG A 16 12.09 7.97 -0.96
N ASN A 17 12.19 6.99 -0.07
CA ASN A 17 11.36 5.79 -0.14
C ASN A 17 9.88 6.10 0.10
N VAL A 18 9.59 7.09 0.95
CA VAL A 18 8.23 7.58 1.20
C VAL A 18 7.68 8.32 -0.02
N GLN A 19 8.51 9.09 -0.73
CA GLN A 19 8.09 9.78 -1.95
C GLN A 19 7.54 8.80 -2.99
N THR A 20 8.23 7.69 -3.25
CA THR A 20 7.75 6.67 -4.20
C THR A 20 6.41 6.07 -3.76
N ILE A 21 6.22 5.83 -2.46
CA ILE A 21 4.93 5.34 -1.93
C ILE A 21 3.81 6.36 -2.18
N VAL A 22 4.11 7.65 -1.98
CA VAL A 22 3.13 8.73 -2.22
C VAL A 22 2.76 8.82 -3.70
N GLU A 23 3.73 8.70 -4.60
CA GLU A 23 3.47 8.67 -6.05
C GLU A 23 2.57 7.48 -6.43
N GLU A 24 2.82 6.29 -5.85
CA GLU A 24 1.97 5.10 -6.06
C GLU A 24 0.55 5.27 -5.50
N ILE A 25 0.41 5.92 -4.34
CA ILE A 25 -0.92 6.26 -3.78
C ILE A 25 -1.70 7.18 -4.72
N ILE A 26 -1.05 8.19 -5.30
CA ILE A 26 -1.70 9.13 -6.23
C ILE A 26 -2.20 8.40 -7.47
N VAL A 27 -1.38 7.51 -8.04
CA VAL A 27 -1.78 6.70 -9.22
C VAL A 27 -3.00 5.85 -8.89
N LEU A 28 -3.02 5.16 -7.76
CA LEU A 28 -4.18 4.35 -7.36
C LEU A 28 -5.41 5.21 -7.04
N ASP A 29 -5.23 6.40 -6.47
CA ASP A 29 -6.35 7.32 -6.20
C ASP A 29 -6.96 7.85 -7.51
N ASP A 30 -6.13 8.15 -8.52
CA ASP A 30 -6.60 8.53 -9.85
C ASP A 30 -7.36 7.36 -10.53
N LEU A 31 -6.82 6.13 -10.47
CA LEU A 31 -7.49 4.93 -10.98
C LEU A 31 -8.80 4.60 -10.26
N SER A 32 -8.91 4.94 -8.97
CA SER A 32 -10.17 4.80 -8.23
C SER A 32 -11.25 5.81 -8.66
N ARG A 33 -10.88 6.88 -9.38
CA ARG A 33 -11.82 7.92 -9.85
C ARG A 33 -12.14 7.80 -11.34
N ASP A 34 -11.12 7.50 -12.13
CA ASP A 34 -11.20 7.32 -13.59
C ASP A 34 -10.78 5.89 -13.93
N TYR A 35 -11.68 4.95 -13.65
CA TYR A 35 -11.37 3.52 -13.66
C TYR A 35 -11.10 3.00 -15.07
N ASN A 36 -9.94 2.36 -15.21
CA ASN A 36 -9.54 1.57 -16.37
C ASN A 36 -9.06 0.21 -15.87
N GLU A 37 -9.70 -0.87 -16.33
CA GLU A 37 -9.44 -2.23 -15.86
C GLU A 37 -7.99 -2.68 -16.11
N ASP A 38 -7.47 -2.48 -17.33
CA ASP A 38 -6.12 -2.89 -17.71
C ASP A 38 -5.06 -2.18 -16.86
N ASP A 39 -5.18 -0.86 -16.70
CA ASP A 39 -4.26 -0.05 -15.89
C ASP A 39 -4.38 -0.38 -14.40
N ALA A 40 -5.60 -0.68 -13.93
CA ALA A 40 -5.85 -1.11 -12.55
C ALA A 40 -5.14 -2.43 -12.24
N ILE A 41 -5.28 -3.44 -13.11
CA ILE A 41 -4.62 -4.75 -12.94
C ILE A 41 -3.10 -4.56 -12.90
N ILE A 42 -2.52 -3.79 -13.82
CA ILE A 42 -1.08 -3.50 -13.85
C ILE A 42 -0.62 -2.82 -12.55
N ALA A 43 -1.38 -1.84 -12.06
CA ALA A 43 -1.05 -1.13 -10.82
C ALA A 43 -1.15 -2.03 -9.59
N ILE A 44 -2.18 -2.88 -9.53
CA ILE A 44 -2.37 -3.86 -8.47
C ILE A 44 -1.20 -4.84 -8.45
N ASP A 45 -0.87 -5.47 -9.57
CA ASP A 45 0.23 -6.44 -9.70
C ASP A 45 1.56 -5.83 -9.24
N HIS A 46 1.88 -4.62 -9.71
CA HIS A 46 3.08 -3.89 -9.29
C HIS A 46 3.13 -3.66 -7.77
N CYS A 47 2.01 -3.24 -7.17
CA CYS A 47 1.94 -2.99 -5.73
C CYS A 47 2.04 -4.29 -4.91
N VAL A 48 1.39 -5.35 -5.38
CA VAL A 48 1.44 -6.68 -4.79
C VAL A 48 2.86 -7.24 -4.82
N ASP A 49 3.55 -7.16 -5.96
CA ASP A 49 4.94 -7.64 -6.09
C ASP A 49 5.88 -6.89 -5.15
N LYS A 50 5.67 -5.58 -5.01
CA LYS A 50 6.57 -4.71 -4.24
C LYS A 50 6.29 -4.73 -2.73
N TYR A 51 5.03 -4.85 -2.32
CA TYR A 51 4.57 -4.70 -0.93
C TYR A 51 3.73 -5.88 -0.41
N GLY A 52 3.70 -7.01 -1.12
CA GLY A 52 2.76 -8.10 -0.87
C GLY A 52 2.80 -8.66 0.54
N ARG A 53 3.97 -8.64 1.21
CA ARG A 53 4.09 -9.06 2.62
C ARG A 53 3.34 -8.13 3.56
N GLU A 54 3.53 -6.82 3.43
CA GLU A 54 2.84 -5.82 4.23
C GLU A 54 1.33 -5.78 3.92
N ILE A 55 0.95 -5.86 2.64
CA ILE A 55 -0.45 -5.91 2.21
C ILE A 55 -1.15 -7.14 2.80
N SER A 56 -0.52 -8.32 2.70
CA SER A 56 -1.06 -9.56 3.28
C SER A 56 -1.23 -9.47 4.80
N LEU A 57 -0.25 -8.85 5.48
CA LEU A 57 -0.33 -8.63 6.92
C LEU A 57 -1.50 -7.70 7.27
N ILE A 58 -1.63 -6.56 6.59
CA ILE A 58 -2.74 -5.62 6.80
C ILE A 58 -4.08 -6.30 6.53
N GLY A 59 -4.23 -7.04 5.44
CA GLY A 59 -5.43 -7.80 5.10
C GLY A 59 -5.81 -8.82 6.18
N SER A 60 -4.82 -9.57 6.70
CA SER A 60 -5.02 -10.52 7.79
C SER A 60 -5.49 -9.85 9.08
N LEU A 61 -4.93 -8.67 9.38
CA LEU A 61 -5.36 -7.88 10.52
C LEU A 61 -6.78 -7.40 10.29
N TYR A 62 -7.11 -6.83 9.12
CA TYR A 62 -8.41 -6.26 8.74
C TYR A 62 -9.55 -7.26 8.55
N LYS A 63 -9.24 -8.56 8.41
CA LYS A 63 -10.19 -9.57 7.90
C LYS A 63 -10.72 -9.23 6.50
N SER A 64 -9.95 -8.47 5.72
CA SER A 64 -10.27 -8.20 4.32
C SER A 64 -9.91 -9.42 3.48
N LYS A 65 -10.76 -9.76 2.51
CA LYS A 65 -10.53 -10.83 1.54
C LYS A 65 -9.90 -10.30 0.25
N VAL A 66 -8.99 -9.34 0.32
CA VAL A 66 -8.16 -9.08 -0.86
C VAL A 66 -7.20 -10.22 -1.01
N VAL A 67 -7.60 -11.12 -1.91
CA VAL A 67 -6.88 -12.31 -2.28
C VAL A 67 -5.71 -11.86 -3.13
N VAL A 68 -4.55 -11.70 -2.50
CA VAL A 68 -3.26 -11.67 -3.18
C VAL A 68 -2.88 -13.13 -3.45
N GLU A 69 -3.63 -13.79 -4.33
CA GLU A 69 -3.28 -15.13 -4.79
C GLU A 69 -2.30 -15.00 -5.95
N ASP A 70 -1.28 -15.83 -5.92
CA ASP A 70 -0.35 -16.08 -7.04
C ASP A 70 -1.08 -16.89 -8.15
N ASP A 71 -2.33 -16.51 -8.48
CA ASP A 71 -3.15 -17.09 -9.55
C ASP A 71 -3.05 -16.17 -10.78
N PRO A 72 -2.35 -16.58 -11.85
CA PRO A 72 -2.24 -15.78 -13.08
C PRO A 72 -3.58 -15.56 -13.80
N LYS A 73 -4.67 -16.19 -13.35
CA LYS A 73 -6.03 -16.02 -13.85
C LYS A 73 -6.96 -15.35 -12.84
N LEU A 74 -6.43 -14.77 -11.76
CA LEU A 74 -7.22 -14.14 -10.70
C LEU A 74 -8.19 -13.09 -11.28
N TYR A 75 -7.68 -12.21 -12.13
CA TYR A 75 -8.45 -11.12 -12.73
C TYR A 75 -9.37 -11.58 -13.87
N GLU A 76 -9.14 -12.76 -14.48
CA GLU A 76 -10.09 -13.35 -15.44
C GLU A 76 -11.40 -13.81 -14.76
N ARG A 77 -11.42 -13.87 -13.41
CA ARG A 77 -12.56 -14.36 -12.62
C ARG A 77 -13.21 -13.28 -11.76
N LYS A 78 -12.63 -12.08 -11.71
CA LYS A 78 -13.17 -10.94 -10.96
C LYS A 78 -13.99 -10.06 -11.88
N ASP A 79 -15.05 -9.47 -11.35
CA ASP A 79 -15.75 -8.39 -12.03
C ASP A 79 -15.08 -7.02 -11.77
N ASP A 80 -15.50 -6.00 -12.52
CA ASP A 80 -14.96 -4.64 -12.41
C ASP A 80 -15.12 -4.06 -11.00
N GLU A 81 -16.20 -4.39 -10.29
CA GLU A 81 -16.43 -3.90 -8.93
C GLU A 81 -15.43 -4.52 -7.95
N GLU A 82 -15.13 -5.81 -8.10
CA GLU A 82 -14.11 -6.51 -7.32
C GLU A 82 -12.70 -5.95 -7.57
N ILE A 83 -12.33 -5.71 -8.84
CA ILE A 83 -11.03 -5.13 -9.20
C ILE A 83 -10.92 -3.70 -8.67
N HIS A 84 -11.99 -2.91 -8.79
CA HIS A 84 -12.03 -1.57 -8.24
C HIS A 84 -11.86 -1.56 -6.71
N GLY A 85 -12.53 -2.48 -6.00
CA GLY A 85 -12.37 -2.66 -4.56
C GLY A 85 -10.94 -3.05 -4.17
N ASP A 86 -10.24 -3.83 -4.99
CA ASP A 86 -8.83 -4.14 -4.78
C ASP A 86 -7.93 -2.89 -4.92
N VAL A 87 -8.20 -2.02 -5.89
CA VAL A 87 -7.48 -0.73 -6.05
C VAL A 87 -7.63 0.11 -4.79
N GLU A 88 -8.85 0.29 -4.29
CA GLU A 88 -9.12 1.06 -3.08
C GLU A 88 -8.42 0.46 -1.86
N PHE A 89 -8.50 -0.86 -1.70
CA PHE A 89 -7.86 -1.53 -0.58
C PHE A 89 -6.32 -1.43 -0.62
N ILE A 90 -5.72 -1.58 -1.79
CA ILE A 90 -4.26 -1.48 -1.95
C ILE A 90 -3.80 -0.05 -1.72
N ARG A 91 -4.54 0.95 -2.21
CA ARG A 91 -4.29 2.37 -1.91
C ARG A 91 -4.26 2.59 -0.40
N ASP A 92 -5.26 2.09 0.31
CA ASP A 92 -5.36 2.23 1.77
C ASP A 92 -4.19 1.52 2.48
N CYS A 93 -3.78 0.34 2.00
CA CYS A 93 -2.59 -0.34 2.50
C CYS A 93 -1.32 0.50 2.30
N LEU A 94 -1.14 1.12 1.13
CA LEU A 94 0.01 1.97 0.86
C LEU A 94 0.04 3.21 1.75
N ILE A 95 -1.12 3.79 2.08
CA ILE A 95 -1.22 4.89 3.05
C ILE A 95 -0.69 4.45 4.42
N ILE A 96 -1.11 3.27 4.89
CA ILE A 96 -0.64 2.71 6.17
C ILE A 96 0.87 2.43 6.13
N ILE A 97 1.36 1.80 5.06
CA ILE A 97 2.79 1.50 4.86
C ILE A 97 3.61 2.80 4.82
N GLY A 98 3.13 3.81 4.10
CA GLY A 98 3.74 5.14 4.00
C GLY A 98 3.83 5.82 5.37
N ALA A 99 2.77 5.76 6.18
CA ALA A 99 2.75 6.33 7.53
C ALA A 99 3.79 5.66 8.46
N VAL A 100 3.97 4.35 8.36
CA VAL A 100 4.98 3.63 9.17
C VAL A 100 6.39 3.91 8.66
N ARG A 101 6.64 3.85 7.35
CA ARG A 101 7.97 4.08 6.76
C ARG A 101 8.44 5.53 6.90
N SER A 102 7.52 6.48 7.01
CA SER A 102 7.83 7.89 7.30
C SER A 102 8.03 8.18 8.80
N GLY A 103 7.72 7.22 9.68
CA GLY A 103 7.80 7.40 11.12
C GLY A 103 6.63 8.19 11.72
N LEU A 104 5.58 8.49 10.95
CA LEU A 104 4.34 9.11 11.45
C LEU A 104 3.54 8.17 12.35
N ARG A 105 3.73 6.86 12.18
CA ARG A 105 3.11 5.81 12.97
C ARG A 105 4.15 4.76 13.37
N PRO A 106 4.05 4.16 14.56
CA PRO A 106 5.09 3.28 15.09
C PRO A 106 5.13 1.88 14.45
N SER A 107 3.98 1.33 14.03
CA SER A 107 3.89 0.01 13.41
C SER A 107 2.58 -0.15 12.63
N LEU A 108 2.52 -1.15 11.74
CA LEU A 108 1.29 -1.48 11.00
C LEU A 108 0.16 -1.89 11.97
N ASP A 109 0.48 -2.72 12.98
CA ASP A 109 -0.49 -3.16 14.01
C ASP A 109 -1.10 -1.97 14.76
N TYR A 110 -0.29 -0.96 15.11
CA TYR A 110 -0.79 0.25 15.76
C TYR A 110 -1.85 0.95 14.91
N VAL A 111 -1.59 1.14 13.61
CA VAL A 111 -2.53 1.83 12.71
C VAL A 111 -3.83 1.03 12.55
N VAL A 112 -3.74 -0.29 12.37
CA VAL A 112 -4.94 -1.12 12.22
C VAL A 112 -5.79 -1.11 13.49
N ARG A 113 -5.17 -1.15 14.68
CA ARG A 113 -5.87 -1.08 15.97
C ARG A 113 -6.49 0.30 16.22
N GLU A 114 -5.80 1.37 15.82
CA GLU A 114 -6.32 2.75 15.83
C GLU A 114 -7.59 2.86 14.97
N MET A 115 -7.55 2.34 13.73
CA MET A 115 -8.71 2.35 12.83
C MET A 115 -9.91 1.51 13.31
N ARG A 116 -9.67 0.58 14.25
CA ARG A 116 -10.71 -0.22 14.92
C ARG A 116 -11.27 0.43 16.19
N GLY A 117 -10.69 1.53 16.64
CA GLY A 117 -11.04 2.15 17.93
C GLY A 117 -10.62 1.32 19.14
N GLU A 118 -9.61 0.47 19.01
CA GLU A 118 -9.09 -0.36 20.12
C GLU A 118 -8.07 0.38 21.00
N ILE A 119 -7.61 1.55 20.55
CA ILE A 119 -6.68 2.46 21.22
C ILE A 119 -7.06 3.91 20.96
#